data_AF-A0A3P7H052-F1
#
_entry.id   AF-A0A3P7H052-F1
#
_cell.length_a   1.000
_cell.length_b   1.000
_cell.length_c   1.000
_cell.angle_alpha   90.00
_cell.angle_beta   90.00
_cell.angle_gamma   90.00
#
_symmetry.space_group_name_H-M   'P 1'
#
loop_
_entity.id
_entity.type
_entity.pdbx_description
1 polymer ?
#
loop_
_entity_poly.entity_id
_entity_poly.type
_entity_poly.pdbx_seq_one_letter_code
_entity_poly.pdbx_strand_id
1 'polypeptide(L)'
;MKRLPFADKGNAPVDEAVALGLVGRFVSLLSSSSTSVRRDAVSVLGSIVAGTPAHTQSVVHSGVVPTFVQLLSSDDDELRERSLLAIGNIACDHSAHRDLCLSLDVVPAILRILNSSAKPAEIRSAVWTLSNLCRGKSPPPDFSKVSLALPALSKQLFNQDALTVGDACRAIASLSEGENDHIEVVVQSGVVRRLVELLLHPCPTVSANALRAIGNIVTGTDQQTQVVLSCSALECLQKLLVTGKESIKKEVCWTLSNILAGSRKQIQTVIDAHILPSLIHVLASGDFKTRKEACWAIGNALSGGNAAQVATVVREGAILPLCDLLTVMEPKIVNVALNALDCILRHGENIKNKSKTGINPYCALIYVKAFDIIENYFAGDEPEEDALAADEANGEAAKSVTTFSF
;
A
#
# COMPACT_ATOMS: atom_id res chain seq x y z
N MET A 1 5.29 14.21 1.20
CA MET A 1 5.39 13.90 2.64
C MET A 1 4.87 15.11 3.39
N LYS A 2 3.90 14.98 4.29
CA LYS A 2 3.26 16.15 4.92
C LYS A 2 3.89 16.40 6.30
N ARG A 3 4.87 17.31 6.37
CA ARG A 3 5.35 17.89 7.63
C ARG A 3 4.23 18.77 8.20
N LEU A 4 4.02 18.73 9.51
CA LEU A 4 3.01 19.58 10.15
C LEU A 4 3.65 20.90 10.60
N PRO A 5 3.08 22.05 10.24
CA PRO A 5 3.55 23.34 10.73
C PRO A 5 3.16 23.50 12.20
N PHE A 6 4.00 24.20 12.95
CA PHE A 6 3.59 24.87 14.18
C PHE A 6 2.98 26.21 13.71
N ALA A 7 1.67 26.45 13.91
CA ALA A 7 1.02 27.71 13.46
C ALA A 7 1.80 28.95 13.98
N ASP A 8 1.88 30.11 13.34
CA ASP A 8 1.14 30.74 12.23
C ASP A 8 2.06 30.98 11.02
N LYS A 9 1.50 31.29 9.83
CA LYS A 9 2.24 31.56 8.57
C LYS A 9 3.07 32.86 8.59
N GLY A 10 3.80 33.14 9.67
CA GLY A 10 4.94 34.04 9.61
C GLY A 10 6.14 33.24 9.11
N ASN A 11 6.86 33.76 8.12
CA ASN A 11 8.26 33.39 7.88
C ASN A 11 9.04 33.63 9.18
N ALA A 12 8.92 32.76 10.19
CA ALA A 12 9.93 32.67 11.22
C ALA A 12 11.23 32.43 10.44
N PRO A 13 12.25 33.27 10.59
CA PRO A 13 13.44 33.18 9.76
C PRO A 13 14.27 31.98 10.24
N VAL A 14 13.77 30.78 9.97
CA VAL A 14 14.32 29.49 10.36
C VAL A 14 15.77 29.39 9.89
N ASP A 15 16.01 29.83 8.65
CA ASP A 15 17.33 29.86 8.04
C ASP A 15 18.27 30.80 8.80
N GLU A 16 17.81 32.00 9.18
CA GLU A 16 18.61 32.94 9.98
C GLU A 16 18.85 32.41 11.40
N ALA A 17 17.86 31.80 12.04
CA ALA A 17 18.01 31.22 13.37
C ALA A 17 19.05 30.08 13.37
N VAL A 18 19.08 29.26 12.32
CA VAL A 18 20.11 28.23 12.13
C VAL A 18 21.46 28.87 11.80
N ALA A 19 21.51 29.84 10.90
CA ALA A 19 22.75 30.54 10.50
C ALA A 19 23.41 31.31 11.65
N LEU A 20 22.61 31.89 12.55
CA LEU A 20 23.07 32.58 13.76
C LEU A 20 23.43 31.61 14.91
N GLY A 21 23.35 30.29 14.70
CA GLY A 21 23.70 29.29 15.71
C GLY A 21 22.77 29.25 16.92
N LEU A 22 21.52 29.72 16.78
CA LEU A 22 20.59 29.85 17.89
C LEU A 22 20.00 28.51 18.37
N VAL A 23 20.16 27.43 17.60
CA VAL A 23 19.66 26.09 17.96
C VAL A 23 20.11 25.70 19.37
N GLY A 24 21.40 25.81 19.68
CA GLY A 24 21.93 25.46 21.00
C GLY A 24 21.36 26.33 22.13
N ARG A 25 21.04 27.61 21.86
CA ARG A 25 20.37 28.48 22.83
C ARG A 25 18.94 27.99 23.11
N PHE A 26 18.16 27.69 22.08
CA PHE A 26 16.81 27.15 22.27
C PHE A 26 16.81 25.79 22.98
N VAL A 27 17.79 24.93 22.72
CA VAL A 27 17.98 23.68 23.48
C VAL A 27 18.22 23.96 24.97
N SER A 28 19.08 24.94 25.30
CA SER A 28 19.32 25.31 26.70
C SER A 28 18.06 25.84 27.41
N LEU A 29 17.18 26.54 26.68
CA LEU A 29 15.92 27.07 27.20
C LEU A 29 14.90 25.98 27.55
N LEU A 30 15.06 24.75 27.04
CA LEU A 30 14.22 23.61 27.44
C LEU A 30 14.40 23.20 28.91
N SER A 31 15.52 23.60 29.54
CA SER A 31 15.77 23.39 30.97
C SER A 31 15.28 24.55 31.85
N SER A 32 14.60 25.55 31.28
CA SER A 32 14.05 26.68 32.02
C SER A 32 13.02 26.23 33.06
N SER A 33 13.00 26.89 34.21
CA SER A 33 11.95 26.72 35.22
C SER A 33 10.58 27.22 34.75
N SER A 34 10.55 28.10 33.74
CA SER A 34 9.31 28.61 33.16
C SER A 34 8.77 27.68 32.07
N THR A 35 7.59 27.11 32.30
CA THR A 35 6.88 26.30 31.31
C THR A 35 6.58 27.10 30.03
N SER A 36 6.30 28.40 30.12
CA SER A 36 6.11 29.25 28.93
C SER A 36 7.37 29.31 28.07
N VAL A 37 8.54 29.52 28.69
CA VAL A 37 9.82 29.55 27.97
C VAL A 37 10.12 28.20 27.32
N ARG A 38 9.82 27.09 28.01
CA ARG A 38 9.96 25.75 27.42
C ARG A 38 9.03 25.55 26.22
N ARG A 39 7.77 25.98 26.30
CA ARG A 39 6.80 25.91 25.18
C ARG A 39 7.28 26.70 23.96
N ASP A 40 7.78 27.91 24.17
CA ASP A 40 8.29 28.76 23.08
C ASP A 40 9.55 28.16 22.46
N ALA A 41 10.46 27.64 23.30
CA ALA A 41 11.67 26.96 22.82
C ALA A 41 11.33 25.71 21.99
N VAL A 42 10.39 24.86 22.43
CA VAL A 42 9.92 23.71 21.62
C VAL A 42 9.26 24.19 20.33
N SER A 43 8.49 25.27 20.35
CA SER A 43 7.83 25.81 19.14
C SER A 43 8.85 26.28 18.11
N VAL A 44 9.88 26.99 18.54
CA VAL A 44 10.96 27.44 17.63
C VAL A 44 11.71 26.25 17.05
N LEU A 45 12.15 25.32 17.89
CA LEU A 45 12.86 24.13 17.43
C LEU A 45 11.97 23.26 16.52
N GLY A 46 10.69 23.13 16.85
CA GLY A 46 9.70 22.43 16.06
C GLY A 46 9.49 23.04 14.67
N SER A 47 9.45 24.36 14.57
CA SER A 47 9.42 25.09 13.29
C SER A 47 10.69 24.87 12.46
N ILE A 48 11.87 24.82 13.10
CA ILE A 48 13.13 24.49 12.42
C ILE A 48 13.07 23.06 11.87
N VAL A 49 12.67 22.09 12.69
CA VAL A 49 12.49 20.69 12.27
C VAL A 49 11.44 20.55 11.17
N ALA A 50 10.40 21.38 11.14
CA ALA A 50 9.38 21.35 10.08
C ALA A 50 9.89 21.85 8.71
N GLY A 51 11.09 22.45 8.65
CA GLY A 51 11.70 23.02 7.44
C GLY A 51 12.31 21.99 6.49
N THR A 52 13.62 22.09 6.23
CA THR A 52 14.37 21.21 5.31
C THR A 52 15.00 20.03 6.07
N PRO A 53 15.43 18.96 5.37
CA PRO A 53 16.22 17.88 6.01
C PRO A 53 17.50 18.39 6.70
N ALA A 54 18.16 19.41 6.13
CA ALA A 54 19.34 20.03 6.76
C ALA A 54 18.99 20.72 8.09
N HIS A 55 17.83 21.38 8.18
CA HIS A 55 17.36 21.98 9.43
C HIS A 55 17.03 20.91 10.48
N THR A 56 16.32 19.86 10.07
CA THR A 56 16.04 18.71 10.93
C THR A 56 17.33 18.10 11.47
N GLN A 57 18.32 17.88 10.60
CA GLN A 57 19.63 17.35 10.97
C GLN A 57 20.38 18.26 11.95
N SER A 58 20.34 19.59 11.76
CA SER A 58 20.96 20.56 12.68
C SER A 58 20.37 20.46 14.10
N VAL A 59 19.04 20.38 14.19
CA VAL A 59 18.35 20.19 15.48
C VAL A 59 18.68 18.83 16.09
N VAL A 60 18.69 17.74 15.31
CA VAL A 60 19.05 16.41 15.82
C VAL A 60 20.49 16.37 16.35
N HIS A 61 21.46 16.95 15.65
CA HIS A 61 22.87 17.01 16.08
C HIS A 61 23.08 17.82 17.37
N SER A 62 22.16 18.71 17.73
CA SER A 62 22.23 19.44 18.99
C SER A 62 21.97 18.56 20.23
N GLY A 63 21.58 17.29 20.03
CA GLY A 63 21.32 16.34 21.12
C GLY A 63 19.96 16.54 21.79
N VAL A 64 19.01 17.22 21.13
CA VAL A 64 17.72 17.59 21.74
C VAL A 64 16.69 16.45 21.83
N VAL A 65 16.85 15.38 21.03
CA VAL A 65 15.83 14.32 20.91
C VAL A 65 15.48 13.66 22.26
N PRO A 66 16.46 13.28 23.12
CA PRO A 66 16.16 12.79 24.47
C PRO A 66 15.33 13.78 25.30
N THR A 67 15.61 15.07 25.19
CA THR A 67 14.85 16.12 25.89
C THR A 67 13.42 16.18 25.40
N PHE A 68 13.16 16.13 24.09
CA PHE A 68 11.79 16.08 23.57
C PHE A 68 11.02 14.86 24.08
N VAL A 69 11.66 13.68 24.14
CA VAL A 69 11.02 12.48 24.67
C VAL A 69 10.74 12.62 26.17
N GLN A 70 11.66 13.21 26.94
CA GLN A 70 11.46 13.49 28.37
C GLN A 70 10.26 14.43 28.59
N LEU A 71 10.12 15.47 27.75
CA LEU A 71 9.04 16.45 27.83
C LEU A 71 7.64 15.83 27.62
N LEU A 72 7.54 14.65 27.02
CA LEU A 72 6.28 13.88 26.95
C LEU A 72 5.76 13.44 28.33
N SER A 73 6.57 13.55 29.39
CA SER A 73 6.17 13.29 30.78
C SER A 73 5.80 14.54 31.57
N SER A 74 5.78 15.71 30.92
CA SER A 74 5.39 16.98 31.56
C SER A 74 3.93 16.94 31.98
N ASP A 75 3.57 17.61 33.08
CA ASP A 75 2.17 17.83 33.47
C ASP A 75 1.44 18.82 32.55
N ASP A 76 2.19 19.46 31.65
CA ASP A 76 1.68 20.46 30.72
C ASP A 76 1.29 19.88 29.36
N ASP A 77 -0.02 19.77 29.09
CA ASP A 77 -0.57 19.22 27.84
C ASP A 77 -0.02 19.91 26.58
N GLU A 78 0.13 21.24 26.62
CA GLU A 78 0.55 22.03 25.47
C GLU A 78 2.03 21.81 25.14
N LEU A 79 2.87 21.63 26.16
CA LEU A 79 4.28 21.27 26.00
C LEU A 79 4.43 19.83 25.48
N ARG A 80 3.61 18.89 25.98
CA ARG A 80 3.57 17.51 25.46
C ARG A 80 3.16 17.50 23.99
N GLU A 81 2.07 18.19 23.62
CA GLU A 81 1.60 18.30 22.24
C GLU A 81 2.66 18.85 21.29
N ARG A 82 3.31 19.97 21.64
CA ARG A 82 4.39 20.54 20.83
C ARG A 82 5.59 19.61 20.68
N SER A 83 5.92 18.89 21.76
CA SER A 83 7.01 17.91 21.74
C SER A 83 6.69 16.73 20.83
N LEU A 84 5.44 16.24 20.84
CA LEU A 84 4.95 15.22 19.90
C LEU A 84 5.12 15.70 18.45
N LEU A 85 4.66 16.91 18.12
CA LEU A 85 4.78 17.46 16.77
C LEU A 85 6.25 17.57 16.32
N ALA A 86 7.16 17.99 17.21
CA ALA A 86 8.58 18.09 16.90
C ALA A 86 9.15 16.70 16.61
N ILE A 87 8.88 15.72 17.48
CA ILE A 87 9.32 14.33 17.30
C ILE A 87 8.73 13.74 16.02
N GLY A 88 7.46 13.96 15.73
CA GLY A 88 6.81 13.44 14.54
C GLY A 88 7.38 14.03 13.24
N ASN A 89 7.80 15.30 13.23
CA ASN A 89 8.53 15.87 12.09
C ASN A 89 9.95 15.30 11.97
N ILE A 90 10.67 15.07 13.08
CA ILE A 90 11.98 14.39 13.11
C ILE A 90 11.87 12.97 12.52
N ALA A 91 10.92 12.18 13.03
CA ALA A 91 10.72 10.79 12.60
C ALA A 91 10.25 10.66 11.14
N CYS A 92 9.60 11.70 10.61
CA CYS A 92 9.14 11.70 9.23
C CYS A 92 10.28 11.93 8.22
N ASP A 93 11.35 12.62 8.63
CA ASP A 93 12.39 13.09 7.70
C ASP A 93 13.29 11.96 7.18
N HIS A 94 13.90 11.21 8.08
CA HIS A 94 14.87 10.16 7.74
C HIS A 94 14.73 8.92 8.64
N SER A 95 14.98 7.73 8.09
CA SER A 95 14.92 6.46 8.82
C SER A 95 15.84 6.45 10.05
N ALA A 96 17.07 6.95 9.92
CA ALA A 96 17.99 7.09 11.05
C ALA A 96 17.45 7.99 12.18
N HIS A 97 16.70 9.05 11.87
CA HIS A 97 16.08 9.91 12.90
C HIS A 97 14.90 9.23 13.58
N ARG A 98 14.07 8.54 12.80
CA ARG A 98 12.99 7.67 13.32
C ARG A 98 13.57 6.62 14.27
N ASP A 99 14.63 5.93 13.87
CA ASP A 99 15.24 4.86 14.65
C ASP A 99 15.93 5.40 15.92
N LEU A 100 16.51 6.61 15.85
CA LEU A 100 16.96 7.33 17.05
C LEU A 100 15.80 7.58 18.03
N CYS A 101 14.66 8.10 17.55
CA CYS A 101 13.49 8.27 18.42
C CYS A 101 13.02 6.94 19.04
N LEU A 102 13.00 5.85 18.26
CA LEU A 102 12.67 4.51 18.75
C LEU A 102 13.69 3.97 19.75
N SER A 103 14.98 4.31 19.62
CA SER A 103 16.02 3.93 20.59
C SER A 103 15.85 4.60 21.96
N LEU A 104 15.09 5.70 22.01
CA LEU A 104 14.83 6.50 23.21
C LEU A 104 13.47 6.21 23.85
N ASP A 105 12.85 5.05 23.57
CA ASP A 105 11.56 4.63 24.14
C ASP A 105 10.41 5.64 23.95
N VAL A 106 10.40 6.31 22.79
CA VAL A 106 9.34 7.27 22.44
C VAL A 106 7.95 6.61 22.41
N VAL A 107 7.84 5.36 21.95
CA VAL A 107 6.54 4.67 21.83
C VAL A 107 5.89 4.49 23.22
N PRO A 108 6.56 3.89 24.23
CA PRO A 108 6.05 3.87 25.60
C PRO A 108 5.65 5.25 26.16
N ALA A 109 6.43 6.30 25.86
CA ALA A 109 6.10 7.66 26.29
C ALA A 109 4.80 8.18 25.65
N ILE A 110 4.59 7.95 24.36
CA ILE A 110 3.34 8.31 23.66
C ILE A 110 2.15 7.50 24.20
N LEU A 111 2.34 6.21 24.52
CA LEU A 111 1.27 5.37 25.06
C LEU A 111 0.75 5.85 26.42
N ARG A 112 1.61 6.41 27.28
CA ARG A 112 1.16 7.05 28.54
C ARG A 112 0.21 8.21 28.28
N ILE A 113 0.46 9.00 27.23
CA ILE A 113 -0.42 10.09 26.82
C ILE A 113 -1.75 9.54 26.28
N LEU A 114 -1.71 8.54 25.39
CA LEU A 114 -2.94 7.98 24.80
C LEU A 114 -3.82 7.20 25.80
N ASN A 115 -3.23 6.73 26.90
CA ASN A 115 -3.94 6.05 27.99
C ASN A 115 -4.42 7.00 29.10
N SER A 116 -4.03 8.28 29.07
CA SER A 116 -4.52 9.30 30.01
C SER A 116 -5.77 10.01 29.47
N SER A 117 -6.32 10.95 30.24
CA SER A 117 -7.39 11.85 29.81
C SER A 117 -6.86 12.99 28.91
N ALA A 118 -6.14 12.63 27.85
CA ALA A 118 -5.53 13.57 26.92
C ALA A 118 -6.58 14.35 26.10
N LYS A 119 -6.26 15.60 25.78
CA LYS A 119 -7.11 16.45 24.95
C LYS A 119 -7.12 15.98 23.48
N PRO A 120 -8.18 16.26 22.71
CA PRO A 120 -8.26 15.83 21.30
C PRO A 120 -7.08 16.25 20.43
N ALA A 121 -6.54 17.47 20.63
CA ALA A 121 -5.37 17.96 19.90
C ALA A 121 -4.11 17.14 20.21
N GLU A 122 -3.89 16.81 21.48
CA GLU A 122 -2.77 15.99 21.94
C GLU A 122 -2.87 14.55 21.40
N ILE A 123 -4.07 13.95 21.41
CA ILE A 123 -4.33 12.64 20.80
C ILE A 123 -3.99 12.66 19.31
N ARG A 124 -4.43 13.70 18.58
CA ARG A 124 -4.14 13.84 17.16
C ARG A 124 -2.63 13.88 16.89
N SER A 125 -1.90 14.70 17.65
CA SER A 125 -0.45 14.81 17.53
C SER A 125 0.27 13.51 17.90
N ALA A 126 -0.21 12.79 18.91
CA ALA A 126 0.32 11.49 19.31
C ALA A 126 0.14 10.42 18.22
N VAL A 127 -1.07 10.28 17.69
CA VAL A 127 -1.37 9.28 16.64
C VAL A 127 -0.65 9.62 15.33
N TRP A 128 -0.60 10.90 14.97
CA TRP A 128 0.19 11.35 13.82
C TRP A 128 1.67 11.00 13.99
N THR A 129 2.25 11.23 15.17
CA THR A 129 3.64 10.88 15.48
C THR A 129 3.88 9.37 15.39
N LEU A 130 3.00 8.54 15.98
CA LEU A 130 3.07 7.08 15.87
C LEU A 130 3.04 6.61 14.41
N SER A 131 2.20 7.22 13.58
CA SER A 131 2.12 6.86 12.16
C SER A 131 3.41 7.13 11.38
N ASN A 132 4.19 8.15 11.77
CA ASN A 132 5.50 8.40 11.18
C ASN A 132 6.55 7.42 11.72
N LEU A 133 6.47 7.08 13.01
CA LEU A 133 7.35 6.09 13.63
C LEU A 133 7.16 4.68 13.05
N CYS A 134 5.94 4.31 12.63
CA CYS A 134 5.66 3.02 12.00
C CYS A 134 6.09 2.95 10.51
N ARG A 135 6.48 4.07 9.90
CA ARG A 135 6.65 4.16 8.45
C ARG A 135 8.09 3.89 8.01
N GLY A 136 8.24 3.20 6.88
CA GLY A 136 9.49 3.08 6.11
C GLY A 136 9.79 1.64 5.72
N LYS A 137 10.42 1.42 4.56
CA LYS A 137 10.71 0.08 4.02
C LYS A 137 12.19 -0.28 4.01
N SER A 138 13.07 0.71 3.95
CA SER A 138 14.51 0.48 3.75
C SER A 138 15.32 1.53 4.51
N PRO A 139 15.73 1.25 5.76
CA PRO A 139 15.33 0.10 6.58
C PRO A 139 13.89 0.26 7.16
N PRO A 140 13.17 -0.84 7.39
CA PRO A 140 11.94 -0.80 8.17
C PRO A 140 12.23 -0.45 9.64
N PRO A 141 11.27 0.14 10.39
CA PRO A 141 11.44 0.35 11.82
C PRO A 141 11.54 -0.99 12.56
N ASP A 142 12.14 -0.96 13.76
CA ASP A 142 12.14 -2.11 14.67
C ASP A 142 10.71 -2.49 15.06
N PHE A 143 10.22 -3.60 14.50
CA PHE A 143 8.84 -4.06 14.68
C PHE A 143 8.50 -4.32 16.14
N SER A 144 9.45 -4.81 16.94
CA SER A 144 9.24 -5.09 18.37
C SER A 144 8.87 -3.83 19.17
N LYS A 145 9.34 -2.67 18.71
CA LYS A 145 9.07 -1.37 19.34
C LYS A 145 7.79 -0.73 18.83
N VAL A 146 7.56 -0.75 17.52
CA VAL A 146 6.38 -0.08 16.94
C VAL A 146 5.09 -0.88 17.13
N SER A 147 5.16 -2.21 17.22
CA SER A 147 3.99 -3.07 17.49
C SER A 147 3.36 -2.83 18.87
N LEU A 148 4.13 -2.30 19.85
CA LEU A 148 3.61 -1.86 21.16
C LEU A 148 2.49 -0.82 21.02
N ALA A 149 2.44 -0.08 19.90
CA ALA A 149 1.41 0.91 19.65
C ALA A 149 0.05 0.32 19.23
N LEU A 150 -0.01 -0.94 18.80
CA LEU A 150 -1.23 -1.54 18.23
C LEU A 150 -2.47 -1.45 19.13
N PRO A 151 -2.41 -1.75 20.45
CA PRO A 151 -3.58 -1.64 21.31
C PRO A 151 -4.14 -0.21 21.35
N ALA A 152 -3.25 0.79 21.42
CA ALA A 152 -3.67 2.19 21.41
C ALA A 152 -4.22 2.60 20.03
N LEU A 153 -3.57 2.21 18.93
CA LEU A 153 -4.04 2.49 17.57
C LEU A 153 -5.41 1.86 17.30
N SER A 154 -5.64 0.63 17.78
CA SER A 154 -6.92 -0.08 17.71
C SER A 154 -8.05 0.74 18.36
N LYS A 155 -7.81 1.29 19.55
CA LYS A 155 -8.76 2.21 20.21
C LYS A 155 -9.02 3.47 19.38
N GLN A 156 -8.01 4.02 18.71
CA GLN A 156 -8.14 5.25 17.91
C GLN A 156 -8.91 5.05 16.60
N LEU A 157 -9.12 3.82 16.12
CA LEU A 157 -10.01 3.55 14.99
C LEU A 157 -11.49 3.88 15.26
N PHE A 158 -11.86 4.06 16.54
CA PHE A 158 -13.20 4.45 16.98
C PHE A 158 -13.32 5.94 17.31
N ASN A 159 -12.28 6.73 17.06
CA ASN A 159 -12.30 8.17 17.31
C ASN A 159 -13.28 8.88 16.36
N GLN A 160 -13.87 9.99 16.78
CA GLN A 160 -14.76 10.82 15.96
C GLN A 160 -13.97 11.73 15.00
N ASP A 161 -12.72 12.04 15.32
CA ASP A 161 -11.86 12.88 14.48
C ASP A 161 -11.28 12.08 13.31
N ALA A 162 -11.77 12.35 12.10
CA ALA A 162 -11.35 11.66 10.88
C ALA A 162 -9.84 11.78 10.60
N LEU A 163 -9.18 12.86 11.05
CA LEU A 163 -7.73 12.99 10.93
C LEU A 163 -7.02 11.95 11.80
N THR A 164 -7.43 11.84 13.06
CA THR A 164 -6.91 10.84 14.01
C THR A 164 -7.16 9.42 13.51
N VAL A 165 -8.38 9.11 13.05
CA VAL A 165 -8.69 7.78 12.47
C VAL A 165 -7.83 7.51 11.23
N GLY A 166 -7.65 8.51 10.37
CA GLY A 166 -6.84 8.38 9.16
C GLY A 166 -5.37 8.09 9.45
N ASP A 167 -4.79 8.76 10.44
CA ASP A 167 -3.41 8.53 10.88
C ASP A 167 -3.27 7.18 11.61
N ALA A 168 -4.28 6.74 12.37
CA ALA A 168 -4.30 5.41 12.98
C ALA A 168 -4.35 4.31 11.91
N CYS A 169 -5.22 4.43 10.90
CA CYS A 169 -5.23 3.52 9.75
C CYS A 169 -3.89 3.51 9.02
N ARG A 170 -3.24 4.67 8.85
CA ARG A 170 -1.91 4.75 8.20
C ARG A 170 -0.84 4.02 8.99
N ALA A 171 -0.85 4.17 10.32
CA ALA A 171 0.08 3.47 11.21
C ALA A 171 -0.12 1.95 11.10
N ILE A 172 -1.37 1.48 11.20
CA ILE A 172 -1.70 0.05 11.10
C ILE A 172 -1.37 -0.50 9.71
N ALA A 173 -1.64 0.26 8.64
CA ALA A 173 -1.24 -0.12 7.30
C ALA A 173 0.28 -0.31 7.18
N SER A 174 1.07 0.56 7.83
CA SER A 174 2.53 0.41 7.83
C SER A 174 2.99 -0.80 8.66
N LEU A 175 2.30 -1.12 9.76
CA LEU A 175 2.58 -2.28 10.60
C LEU A 175 2.17 -3.60 9.93
N SER A 176 1.19 -3.58 9.02
CA SER A 176 0.80 -4.76 8.23
C SER A 176 1.65 -4.95 6.97
N GLU A 177 2.58 -4.04 6.66
CA GLU A 177 3.60 -4.27 5.63
C GLU A 177 4.72 -5.13 6.21
N GLY A 178 4.78 -6.41 5.83
CA GLY A 178 5.87 -7.28 6.30
C GLY A 178 5.61 -8.76 6.08
N GLU A 179 6.36 -9.57 6.83
CA GLU A 179 6.25 -11.02 6.85
C GLU A 179 4.96 -11.46 7.57
N ASN A 180 4.58 -12.73 7.39
CA ASN A 180 3.35 -13.29 7.95
C ASN A 180 3.25 -13.13 9.47
N ASP A 181 4.37 -13.15 10.20
CA ASP A 181 4.40 -12.97 11.66
C ASP A 181 3.99 -11.55 12.07
N HIS A 182 4.38 -10.53 11.29
CA HIS A 182 3.95 -9.15 11.55
C HIS A 182 2.46 -8.97 11.28
N ILE A 183 1.98 -9.55 10.17
CA ILE A 183 0.55 -9.56 9.82
C ILE A 183 -0.24 -10.26 10.93
N GLU A 184 0.26 -11.37 11.47
CA GLU A 184 -0.39 -12.11 12.55
C GLU A 184 -0.58 -11.24 13.80
N VAL A 185 0.45 -10.48 14.21
CA VAL A 185 0.36 -9.55 15.34
C VAL A 185 -0.70 -8.47 15.09
N VAL A 186 -0.81 -7.95 13.87
CA VAL A 186 -1.87 -7.00 13.49
C VAL A 186 -3.25 -7.66 13.56
N VAL A 187 -3.41 -8.87 13.03
CA VAL A 187 -4.68 -9.61 13.05
C VAL A 187 -5.13 -9.90 14.49
N GLN A 188 -4.22 -10.36 15.34
CA GLN A 188 -4.47 -10.68 16.75
C GLN A 188 -4.81 -9.45 17.60
N SER A 189 -4.44 -8.24 17.16
CA SER A 189 -4.83 -6.99 17.81
C SER A 189 -6.32 -6.64 17.66
N GLY A 190 -7.08 -7.40 16.86
CA GLY A 190 -8.53 -7.26 16.70
C GLY A 190 -8.97 -6.10 15.79
N VAL A 191 -8.04 -5.45 15.08
CA VAL A 191 -8.33 -4.26 14.25
C VAL A 191 -9.11 -4.57 12.96
N VAL A 192 -9.07 -5.82 12.48
CA VAL A 192 -9.56 -6.20 11.14
C VAL A 192 -11.02 -5.80 10.91
N ARG A 193 -11.92 -6.15 11.84
CA ARG A 193 -13.35 -5.82 11.71
C ARG A 193 -13.58 -4.32 11.56
N ARG A 194 -12.89 -3.53 12.38
CA ARG A 194 -13.04 -2.07 12.33
C ARG A 194 -12.45 -1.47 11.06
N LEU A 195 -11.31 -2.00 10.58
CA LEU A 195 -10.75 -1.59 9.30
C LEU A 195 -11.71 -1.87 8.14
N VAL A 196 -12.42 -3.00 8.14
CA VAL A 196 -13.45 -3.33 7.14
C VAL A 196 -14.59 -2.31 7.17
N GLU A 197 -15.11 -1.98 8.35
CA GLU A 197 -16.15 -0.93 8.49
C GLU A 197 -15.68 0.43 7.96
N LEU A 198 -14.40 0.76 8.14
CA LEU A 198 -13.80 2.01 7.70
C LEU A 198 -13.55 2.08 6.18
N LEU A 199 -13.67 0.97 5.43
CA LEU A 199 -13.57 0.97 3.96
C LEU A 199 -14.61 1.90 3.31
N LEU A 200 -15.78 2.04 3.94
CA LEU A 200 -16.87 2.89 3.45
C LEU A 200 -16.98 4.22 4.21
N HIS A 201 -15.93 4.61 4.95
CA HIS A 201 -15.90 5.87 5.67
C HIS A 201 -16.00 7.08 4.71
N PRO A 202 -16.77 8.14 5.03
CA PRO A 202 -16.99 9.29 4.14
C PRO A 202 -15.71 10.09 3.85
N CYS A 203 -14.73 10.07 4.75
CA CYS A 203 -13.41 10.68 4.51
C CYS A 203 -12.54 9.78 3.60
N PRO A 204 -12.14 10.24 2.39
CA PRO A 204 -11.37 9.44 1.44
C PRO A 204 -10.00 8.99 1.96
N THR A 205 -9.37 9.79 2.82
CA THR A 205 -8.07 9.43 3.41
C THR A 205 -8.21 8.25 4.38
N VAL A 206 -9.29 8.22 5.15
CA VAL A 206 -9.58 7.13 6.08
C VAL A 206 -9.83 5.83 5.31
N SER A 207 -10.74 5.87 4.32
CA SER A 207 -11.07 4.68 3.53
C SER A 207 -9.88 4.18 2.71
N ALA A 208 -9.06 5.06 2.14
CA ALA A 208 -7.84 4.66 1.43
C ALA A 208 -6.81 3.99 2.36
N ASN A 209 -6.56 4.55 3.56
CA ASN A 209 -5.62 3.94 4.50
C ASN A 209 -6.15 2.62 5.08
N ALA A 210 -7.46 2.53 5.33
CA ALA A 210 -8.10 1.28 5.74
C ALA A 210 -8.00 0.21 4.64
N LEU A 211 -8.26 0.58 3.38
CA LEU A 211 -8.12 -0.32 2.24
C LEU A 211 -6.68 -0.80 2.09
N ARG A 212 -5.69 0.08 2.26
CA ARG A 212 -4.29 -0.33 2.27
C ARG A 212 -3.99 -1.34 3.38
N ALA A 213 -4.45 -1.10 4.60
CA ALA A 213 -4.23 -2.01 5.72
C ALA A 213 -4.86 -3.39 5.44
N ILE A 214 -6.10 -3.43 4.94
CA ILE A 214 -6.78 -4.67 4.56
C ILE A 214 -6.05 -5.39 3.42
N GLY A 215 -5.64 -4.65 2.39
CA GLY A 215 -4.89 -5.19 1.26
C GLY A 215 -3.55 -5.82 1.68
N ASN A 216 -2.84 -5.18 2.62
CA ASN A 216 -1.62 -5.73 3.21
C ASN A 216 -1.89 -6.98 4.07
N ILE A 217 -3.01 -7.05 4.80
CA ILE A 217 -3.33 -8.25 5.60
C ILE A 217 -3.60 -9.46 4.70
N VAL A 218 -4.29 -9.27 3.56
CA VAL A 218 -4.61 -10.37 2.64
C VAL A 218 -3.43 -10.83 1.78
N THR A 219 -2.26 -10.19 1.86
CA THR A 219 -1.01 -10.76 1.28
C THR A 219 -0.42 -11.86 2.15
N GLY A 220 -0.95 -12.04 3.37
CA GLY A 220 -0.50 -13.06 4.31
C GLY A 220 -0.98 -14.47 3.95
N THR A 221 -1.11 -15.32 4.96
CA THR A 221 -1.58 -16.70 4.80
C THR A 221 -3.07 -16.79 4.47
N ASP A 222 -3.51 -17.93 3.94
CA ASP A 222 -4.94 -18.23 3.75
C ASP A 222 -5.75 -18.02 5.05
N GLN A 223 -5.18 -18.34 6.22
CA GLN A 223 -5.86 -18.15 7.50
C GLN A 223 -6.05 -16.66 7.84
N GLN A 224 -5.03 -15.84 7.59
CA GLN A 224 -5.10 -14.38 7.81
C GLN A 224 -6.09 -13.73 6.84
N THR A 225 -6.05 -14.12 5.57
CA THR A 225 -7.04 -13.72 4.56
C THR A 225 -8.46 -14.14 4.97
N GLN A 226 -8.62 -15.33 5.55
CA GLN A 226 -9.92 -15.80 6.04
C GLN A 226 -10.50 -14.92 7.15
N VAL A 227 -9.66 -14.31 8.01
CA VAL A 227 -10.15 -13.36 9.04
C VAL A 227 -10.79 -12.14 8.39
N VAL A 228 -10.18 -11.61 7.32
CA VAL A 228 -10.73 -10.46 6.55
C VAL A 228 -12.07 -10.84 5.92
N LEU A 229 -12.15 -12.01 5.29
CA LEU A 229 -13.40 -12.50 4.67
C LEU A 229 -14.52 -12.71 5.69
N SER A 230 -14.20 -13.26 6.87
CA SER A 230 -15.15 -13.44 7.98
C SER A 230 -15.68 -12.12 8.56
N CYS A 231 -15.06 -10.98 8.24
CA CYS A 231 -15.54 -9.65 8.60
C CYS A 231 -16.42 -9.01 7.52
N SER A 232 -16.90 -9.77 6.52
CA SER A 232 -17.74 -9.29 5.41
C SER A 232 -17.05 -8.24 4.53
N ALA A 233 -15.73 -8.31 4.36
CA ALA A 233 -14.97 -7.34 3.57
C ALA A 233 -15.42 -7.28 2.09
N LEU A 234 -15.90 -8.39 1.54
CA LEU A 234 -16.26 -8.48 0.12
C LEU A 234 -17.39 -7.54 -0.29
N GLU A 235 -18.40 -7.31 0.57
CA GLU A 235 -19.50 -6.37 0.28
C GLU A 235 -18.98 -4.93 0.15
N CYS A 236 -18.07 -4.54 1.05
CA CYS A 236 -17.42 -3.22 1.00
C CYS A 236 -16.53 -3.08 -0.24
N LEU A 237 -15.73 -4.10 -0.55
CA LEU A 237 -14.86 -4.11 -1.73
C LEU A 237 -15.69 -4.04 -3.03
N GLN A 238 -16.78 -4.78 -3.14
CA GLN A 238 -17.68 -4.72 -4.29
C GLN A 238 -18.23 -3.32 -4.50
N LYS A 239 -18.72 -2.67 -3.43
CA LYS A 239 -19.21 -1.30 -3.50
C LYS A 239 -18.11 -0.33 -3.96
N LEU A 240 -16.91 -0.43 -3.40
CA LEU A 240 -15.78 0.41 -3.80
C LEU A 240 -15.32 0.15 -5.24
N LEU A 241 -15.41 -1.08 -5.74
CA LEU A 241 -15.08 -1.43 -7.12
C LEU A 241 -16.03 -0.75 -8.12
N VAL A 242 -17.31 -0.62 -7.75
CA VAL A 242 -18.34 0.02 -8.59
C VAL A 242 -18.31 1.54 -8.48
N THR A 243 -18.29 2.08 -7.25
CA THR A 243 -18.48 3.53 -7.02
C THR A 243 -17.18 4.31 -6.82
N GLY A 244 -16.06 3.62 -6.62
CA GLY A 244 -14.77 4.25 -6.35
C GLY A 244 -14.18 4.96 -7.57
N LYS A 245 -13.30 5.92 -7.33
CA LYS A 245 -12.41 6.47 -8.38
C LYS A 245 -11.37 5.43 -8.80
N GLU A 246 -10.77 5.60 -9.98
CA GLU A 246 -9.80 4.65 -10.54
C GLU A 246 -8.67 4.27 -9.56
N SER A 247 -8.13 5.23 -8.79
CA SER A 247 -7.09 4.91 -7.80
C SER A 247 -7.54 3.94 -6.70
N ILE A 248 -8.81 4.00 -6.31
CA ILE A 248 -9.42 3.11 -5.31
C ILE A 248 -9.76 1.78 -5.96
N LYS A 249 -10.36 1.77 -7.16
CA LYS A 249 -10.61 0.53 -7.91
C LYS A 249 -9.33 -0.28 -8.10
N LYS A 250 -8.22 0.38 -8.44
CA LYS A 250 -6.90 -0.25 -8.55
C LYS A 250 -6.50 -0.97 -7.26
N GLU A 251 -6.63 -0.31 -6.11
CA GLU A 251 -6.30 -0.95 -4.82
C GLU A 251 -7.29 -2.05 -4.42
N VAL A 252 -8.56 -1.92 -4.79
CA VAL A 252 -9.55 -2.99 -4.60
C VAL A 252 -9.21 -4.20 -5.47
N CYS A 253 -8.86 -4.01 -6.75
CA CYS A 253 -8.43 -5.08 -7.63
C CYS A 253 -7.16 -5.77 -7.11
N TRP A 254 -6.19 -5.00 -6.60
CA TRP A 254 -4.99 -5.55 -5.95
C TRP A 254 -5.34 -6.34 -4.68
N THR A 255 -6.26 -5.85 -3.86
CA THR A 255 -6.74 -6.57 -2.67
C THR A 255 -7.44 -7.88 -3.06
N LEU A 256 -8.31 -7.84 -4.07
CA LEU A 256 -9.03 -8.99 -4.58
C LEU A 256 -8.08 -10.01 -5.24
N SER A 257 -7.01 -9.57 -5.90
CA SER A 257 -6.05 -10.48 -6.51
C SER A 257 -5.31 -11.32 -5.47
N ASN A 258 -4.96 -10.74 -4.32
CA ASN A 258 -4.39 -11.48 -3.19
C ASN A 258 -5.41 -12.43 -2.56
N ILE A 259 -6.68 -12.03 -2.41
CA ILE A 259 -7.75 -12.93 -1.93
C ILE A 259 -7.95 -14.12 -2.88
N LEU A 260 -7.96 -13.87 -4.19
CA LEU A 260 -8.16 -14.89 -5.24
C LEU A 260 -6.92 -15.77 -5.46
N ALA A 261 -5.77 -15.39 -4.94
CA ALA A 261 -4.58 -16.24 -4.90
C ALA A 261 -4.64 -17.32 -3.82
N GLY A 262 -5.59 -17.23 -2.89
CA GLY A 262 -5.77 -18.18 -1.80
C GLY A 262 -6.45 -19.48 -2.22
N SER A 263 -7.02 -20.19 -1.24
CA SER A 263 -7.67 -21.49 -1.45
C SER A 263 -8.90 -21.42 -2.37
N ARG A 264 -9.26 -22.57 -2.95
CA ARG A 264 -10.51 -22.74 -3.71
C ARG A 264 -11.76 -22.31 -2.94
N LYS A 265 -11.77 -22.44 -1.61
CA LYS A 265 -12.88 -21.97 -0.77
C LYS A 265 -12.99 -20.44 -0.80
N GLN A 266 -11.86 -19.74 -0.73
CA GLN A 266 -11.80 -18.28 -0.77
C GLN A 266 -12.18 -17.75 -2.16
N ILE A 267 -11.71 -18.42 -3.23
CA ILE A 267 -12.17 -18.16 -4.59
C ILE A 267 -13.70 -18.31 -4.67
N GLN A 268 -14.26 -19.37 -4.08
CA GLN A 268 -15.72 -19.56 -4.06
C GLN A 268 -16.43 -18.43 -3.32
N THR A 269 -15.90 -17.94 -2.20
CA THR A 269 -16.49 -16.81 -1.47
C THR A 269 -16.56 -15.54 -2.32
N VAL A 270 -15.55 -15.27 -3.14
CA VAL A 270 -15.56 -14.12 -4.07
C VAL A 270 -16.59 -14.29 -5.19
N ILE A 271 -16.76 -15.53 -5.69
CA ILE A 271 -17.80 -15.87 -6.68
C ILE A 271 -19.19 -15.66 -6.09
N ASP A 272 -19.43 -16.19 -4.89
CA ASP A 272 -20.72 -16.14 -4.19
C ASP A 272 -21.09 -14.69 -3.81
N ALA A 273 -20.09 -13.82 -3.63
CA ALA A 273 -20.29 -12.39 -3.42
C ALA A 273 -20.59 -11.60 -4.71
N HIS A 274 -20.71 -12.25 -5.87
CA HIS A 274 -21.01 -11.63 -7.17
C HIS A 274 -20.04 -10.48 -7.55
N ILE A 275 -18.76 -10.63 -7.21
CA ILE A 275 -17.72 -9.61 -7.52
C ILE A 275 -17.22 -9.75 -8.97
N LEU A 276 -17.21 -10.97 -9.52
CA LEU A 276 -16.63 -11.26 -10.85
C LEU A 276 -17.15 -10.35 -11.98
N PRO A 277 -18.46 -10.06 -12.13
CA PRO A 277 -18.93 -9.20 -13.22
C PRO A 277 -18.33 -7.80 -13.15
N SER A 278 -18.22 -7.23 -11.95
CA SER A 278 -17.61 -5.91 -11.75
C SER A 278 -16.11 -5.93 -12.02
N LEU A 279 -15.42 -7.00 -11.61
CA LEU A 279 -13.99 -7.17 -11.84
C LEU A 279 -13.67 -7.33 -13.33
N ILE A 280 -14.49 -8.09 -14.07
CA ILE A 280 -14.37 -8.27 -15.51
C ILE A 280 -14.71 -6.98 -16.27
N HIS A 281 -15.70 -6.20 -15.80
CA HIS A 281 -15.95 -4.88 -16.34
C HIS A 281 -14.71 -3.98 -16.21
N VAL A 282 -14.09 -3.94 -15.02
CA VAL A 282 -12.85 -3.18 -14.81
C VAL A 282 -11.70 -3.67 -15.69
N LEU A 283 -11.58 -4.99 -15.90
CA LEU A 283 -10.59 -5.57 -16.82
C LEU A 283 -10.80 -5.10 -18.27
N ALA A 284 -12.04 -4.91 -18.70
CA ALA A 284 -12.40 -4.48 -20.04
C ALA A 284 -12.24 -2.97 -20.26
N SER A 285 -12.67 -2.15 -19.29
CA SER A 285 -12.88 -0.70 -19.49
C SER A 285 -12.06 0.22 -18.60
N GLY A 286 -11.36 -0.31 -17.59
CA GLY A 286 -10.60 0.49 -16.63
C GLY A 286 -9.37 1.17 -17.24
N ASP A 287 -8.75 2.10 -16.51
CA ASP A 287 -7.43 2.61 -16.92
C ASP A 287 -6.39 1.48 -16.94
N PHE A 288 -5.31 1.64 -17.70
CA PHE A 288 -4.32 0.56 -17.85
C PHE A 288 -3.78 0.07 -16.50
N LYS A 289 -3.55 0.99 -15.54
CA LYS A 289 -3.05 0.63 -14.20
C LYS A 289 -4.03 -0.27 -13.44
N THR A 290 -5.32 0.00 -13.54
CA THR A 290 -6.39 -0.76 -12.87
C THR A 290 -6.66 -2.07 -13.59
N ARG A 291 -6.67 -2.08 -14.93
CA ARG A 291 -6.80 -3.30 -15.75
C ARG A 291 -5.74 -4.34 -15.42
N LYS A 292 -4.50 -3.92 -15.15
CA LYS A 292 -3.42 -4.83 -14.73
C LYS A 292 -3.76 -5.58 -13.45
N GLU A 293 -4.24 -4.88 -12.42
CA GLU A 293 -4.62 -5.52 -11.16
C GLU A 293 -5.84 -6.43 -11.33
N ALA A 294 -6.81 -6.03 -12.16
CA ALA A 294 -7.95 -6.88 -12.49
C ALA A 294 -7.52 -8.15 -13.26
N CYS A 295 -6.50 -8.05 -14.13
CA CYS A 295 -5.93 -9.18 -14.84
C CYS A 295 -5.29 -10.18 -13.87
N TRP A 296 -4.49 -9.70 -12.91
CA TRP A 296 -3.96 -10.52 -11.83
C TRP A 296 -5.06 -11.23 -11.04
N ALA A 297 -6.12 -10.51 -10.69
CA ALA A 297 -7.23 -11.08 -9.94
C ALA A 297 -7.93 -12.21 -10.69
N ILE A 298 -8.27 -12.00 -11.97
CA ILE A 298 -8.90 -13.02 -12.82
C ILE A 298 -7.95 -14.18 -13.11
N GLY A 299 -6.66 -13.91 -13.35
CA GLY A 299 -5.64 -14.93 -13.56
C GLY A 299 -5.46 -15.85 -12.35
N ASN A 300 -5.44 -15.29 -11.14
CA ASN A 300 -5.37 -16.06 -9.90
C ASN A 300 -6.61 -16.94 -9.71
N ALA A 301 -7.81 -16.40 -9.96
CA ALA A 301 -9.06 -17.17 -9.88
C ALA A 301 -9.09 -18.36 -10.85
N LEU A 302 -8.60 -18.18 -12.07
CA LEU A 302 -8.54 -19.22 -13.10
C LEU A 302 -7.47 -20.29 -12.79
N SER A 303 -6.31 -19.87 -12.29
CA SER A 303 -5.19 -20.77 -11.99
C SER A 303 -5.43 -21.61 -10.73
N GLY A 304 -5.98 -21.01 -9.67
CA GLY A 304 -6.28 -21.70 -8.41
C GLY A 304 -7.62 -22.43 -8.38
N GLY A 305 -8.55 -22.05 -9.28
CA GLY A 305 -9.93 -22.52 -9.31
C GLY A 305 -10.09 -23.99 -9.72
N ASN A 306 -11.21 -24.59 -9.32
CA ASN A 306 -11.66 -25.88 -9.85
C ASN A 306 -12.46 -25.69 -11.16
N ALA A 307 -12.80 -26.80 -11.82
CA ALA A 307 -13.54 -26.80 -13.08
C ALA A 307 -14.85 -25.97 -13.05
N ALA A 308 -15.64 -26.03 -11.97
CA ALA A 308 -16.87 -25.27 -11.86
C ALA A 308 -16.60 -23.76 -11.69
N GLN A 309 -15.55 -23.40 -10.95
CA GLN A 309 -15.13 -22.02 -10.74
C GLN A 309 -14.62 -21.39 -12.03
N VAL A 310 -13.78 -22.11 -12.79
CA VAL A 310 -13.32 -21.69 -14.12
C VAL A 310 -14.51 -21.49 -15.06
N ALA A 311 -15.45 -22.45 -15.10
CA ALA A 311 -16.66 -22.33 -15.90
C ALA A 311 -17.48 -21.08 -15.56
N THR A 312 -17.56 -20.70 -14.27
CA THR A 312 -18.23 -19.47 -13.85
C THR A 312 -17.48 -18.22 -14.34
N VAL A 313 -16.15 -18.13 -14.14
CA VAL A 313 -15.35 -16.99 -14.65
C VAL A 313 -15.51 -16.80 -16.16
N VAL A 314 -15.53 -17.91 -16.92
CA VAL A 314 -15.78 -17.88 -18.37
C VAL A 314 -17.19 -17.41 -18.70
N ARG A 315 -18.21 -17.90 -17.98
CA ARG A 315 -19.62 -17.51 -18.17
C ARG A 315 -19.83 -16.02 -17.93
N GLU A 316 -19.11 -15.43 -16.99
CA GLU A 316 -19.13 -13.98 -16.71
C GLU A 316 -18.39 -13.13 -17.78
N GLY A 317 -17.82 -13.76 -18.81
CA GLY A 317 -17.28 -13.04 -19.98
C GLY A 317 -15.80 -12.66 -19.89
N ALA A 318 -14.99 -13.38 -19.12
CA ALA A 318 -13.57 -13.05 -18.93
C ALA A 318 -12.68 -13.21 -20.18
N ILE A 319 -13.08 -14.01 -21.19
CA ILE A 319 -12.21 -14.37 -22.33
C ILE A 319 -11.79 -13.15 -23.15
N LEU A 320 -12.73 -12.33 -23.63
CA LEU A 320 -12.40 -11.22 -24.53
C LEU A 320 -11.53 -10.16 -23.85
N PRO A 321 -11.85 -9.70 -22.61
CA PRO A 321 -10.99 -8.75 -21.91
C PRO A 321 -9.56 -9.27 -21.63
N LEU A 322 -9.40 -10.58 -21.45
CA LEU A 322 -8.07 -11.21 -21.33
C LEU A 322 -7.33 -11.19 -22.66
N CYS A 323 -8.00 -11.52 -23.78
CA CYS A 323 -7.39 -11.43 -25.11
C CYS A 323 -6.95 -10.01 -25.45
N ASP A 324 -7.73 -8.99 -25.08
CA ASP A 324 -7.39 -7.59 -25.31
C ASP A 324 -6.13 -7.12 -24.55
N LEU A 325 -5.67 -7.88 -23.54
CA LEU A 325 -4.40 -7.62 -22.84
C LEU A 325 -3.19 -8.28 -23.50
N LEU A 326 -3.36 -9.11 -24.53
CA LEU A 326 -2.23 -9.74 -25.23
C LEU A 326 -1.43 -8.76 -26.10
N THR A 327 -2.02 -7.60 -26.42
CA THR A 327 -1.41 -6.57 -27.28
C THR A 327 -0.70 -5.46 -26.49
N VAL A 328 -0.63 -5.56 -25.15
CA VAL A 328 -0.02 -4.53 -24.31
C VAL A 328 1.49 -4.69 -24.23
N MET A 329 2.22 -3.59 -24.09
CA MET A 329 3.70 -3.57 -24.06
C MET A 329 4.33 -4.06 -22.75
N GLU A 330 3.56 -4.66 -21.82
CA GLU A 330 4.07 -5.11 -20.51
C GLU A 330 4.14 -6.65 -20.47
N PRO A 331 5.32 -7.27 -20.68
CA PRO A 331 5.44 -8.72 -20.84
C PRO A 331 4.88 -9.54 -19.66
N LYS A 332 5.00 -8.99 -18.45
CA LYS A 332 4.44 -9.63 -17.25
C LYS A 332 2.92 -9.78 -17.32
N ILE A 333 2.22 -8.79 -17.85
CA ILE A 333 0.76 -8.82 -17.97
C ILE A 333 0.33 -9.72 -19.12
N VAL A 334 1.06 -9.69 -20.24
CA VAL A 334 0.85 -10.62 -21.35
C VAL A 334 0.98 -12.06 -20.85
N ASN A 335 2.01 -12.39 -20.08
CA ASN A 335 2.19 -13.72 -19.50
C ASN A 335 1.06 -14.13 -18.56
N VAL A 336 0.57 -13.22 -17.71
CA VAL A 336 -0.59 -13.50 -16.84
C VAL A 336 -1.84 -13.78 -17.67
N ALA A 337 -2.10 -12.98 -18.70
CA ALA A 337 -3.24 -13.18 -19.59
C ALA A 337 -3.13 -14.50 -20.38
N LEU A 338 -1.94 -14.86 -20.88
CA LEU A 338 -1.70 -16.13 -21.56
C LEU A 338 -1.94 -17.33 -20.64
N ASN A 339 -1.42 -17.28 -19.41
CA ASN A 339 -1.64 -18.34 -18.41
C ASN A 339 -3.12 -18.48 -18.06
N ALA A 340 -3.84 -17.37 -17.93
CA ALA A 340 -5.28 -17.35 -17.70
C ALA A 340 -6.05 -18.02 -18.87
N LEU A 341 -5.69 -17.68 -20.11
CA LEU A 341 -6.29 -18.26 -21.32
C LEU A 341 -5.96 -19.76 -21.47
N ASP A 342 -4.73 -20.18 -21.14
CA ASP A 342 -4.35 -21.61 -21.12
C ASP A 342 -5.19 -22.39 -20.10
N CYS A 343 -5.44 -21.85 -18.91
CA CYS A 343 -6.32 -22.47 -17.92
C CYS A 343 -7.75 -22.67 -18.47
N ILE A 344 -8.28 -21.67 -19.17
CA ILE A 344 -9.60 -21.75 -19.83
C ILE A 344 -9.59 -22.83 -20.93
N LEU A 345 -8.57 -22.86 -21.78
CA LEU A 345 -8.45 -23.84 -22.86
C LEU A 345 -8.36 -25.27 -22.33
N ARG A 346 -7.52 -25.51 -21.31
CA ARG A 346 -7.42 -26.83 -20.64
C ARG A 346 -8.75 -27.26 -20.04
N HIS A 347 -9.50 -26.33 -19.46
CA HIS A 347 -10.85 -26.62 -18.97
C HIS A 347 -11.79 -27.02 -20.12
N GLY A 348 -11.77 -26.29 -21.23
CA GLY A 348 -12.55 -26.61 -22.42
C GLY A 348 -12.19 -27.97 -23.05
N GLU A 349 -10.92 -28.36 -23.01
CA GLU A 349 -10.47 -29.66 -23.52
C GLU A 349 -11.02 -30.80 -22.66
N ASN A 350 -11.06 -30.61 -21.34
CA ASN A 350 -11.70 -31.55 -20.43
C ASN A 350 -13.21 -31.67 -20.67
N ILE A 351 -13.90 -30.58 -21.06
CA ILE A 351 -15.31 -30.62 -21.44
C ILE A 351 -15.47 -31.46 -22.72
N LYS A 352 -14.71 -31.13 -23.78
CA LYS A 352 -14.71 -31.85 -25.06
C LYS A 352 -14.51 -33.35 -24.87
N ASN A 353 -13.55 -33.75 -24.03
CA ASN A 353 -13.25 -35.15 -23.75
C ASN A 353 -14.41 -35.88 -23.07
N LYS A 354 -15.20 -35.18 -22.23
CA LYS A 354 -16.38 -35.74 -21.55
C LYS A 354 -17.62 -35.77 -22.43
N SER A 355 -17.84 -34.74 -23.25
CA SER A 355 -19.05 -34.57 -24.07
C SER A 355 -18.96 -35.24 -25.45
N LYS A 356 -17.76 -35.67 -25.89
CA LYS A 356 -17.48 -36.17 -27.25
C LYS A 356 -17.91 -35.21 -28.37
N THR A 357 -18.02 -33.91 -28.07
CA THR A 357 -18.51 -32.87 -29.01
C THR A 357 -17.49 -32.51 -30.10
N GLY A 358 -16.33 -33.17 -30.14
CA GLY A 358 -15.27 -32.99 -31.15
C GLY A 358 -14.49 -31.67 -31.03
N ILE A 359 -15.09 -30.61 -30.48
CA ILE A 359 -14.54 -29.25 -30.45
C ILE A 359 -14.52 -28.71 -29.02
N ASN A 360 -13.43 -28.04 -28.67
CA ASN A 360 -13.30 -27.31 -27.41
C ASN A 360 -14.16 -26.04 -27.47
N PRO A 361 -15.12 -25.86 -26.54
CA PRO A 361 -16.14 -24.81 -26.62
C PRO A 361 -15.57 -23.39 -26.52
N TYR A 362 -14.36 -23.22 -26.02
CA TYR A 362 -13.74 -21.90 -25.83
C TYR A 362 -12.75 -21.54 -26.95
N CYS A 363 -12.31 -22.53 -27.75
CA CYS A 363 -11.33 -22.30 -28.81
C CYS A 363 -11.78 -21.25 -29.82
N ALA A 364 -13.05 -21.25 -30.24
CA ALA A 364 -13.54 -20.30 -31.24
C ALA A 364 -13.39 -18.84 -30.77
N LEU A 365 -13.71 -18.55 -29.51
CA LEU A 365 -13.64 -17.20 -28.95
C LEU A 365 -12.19 -16.70 -28.84
N ILE A 366 -11.26 -17.59 -28.50
CA ILE A 366 -9.84 -17.25 -28.39
C ILE A 366 -9.22 -17.16 -29.79
N TYR A 367 -9.58 -18.06 -30.70
CA TYR A 367 -9.07 -18.13 -32.07
C TYR A 367 -9.35 -16.85 -32.84
N VAL A 368 -10.57 -16.31 -32.78
CA VAL A 368 -10.91 -15.05 -33.48
C VAL A 368 -9.97 -13.93 -33.06
N LYS A 369 -9.74 -13.76 -31.75
CA LYS A 369 -8.84 -12.72 -31.25
C LYS A 369 -7.37 -13.00 -31.54
N ALA A 370 -6.93 -14.25 -31.46
CA ALA A 370 -5.56 -14.62 -31.83
C ALA A 370 -5.30 -14.35 -33.32
N PHE A 371 -6.25 -14.68 -34.18
CA PHE A 371 -6.21 -14.36 -35.60
C PHE A 371 -6.15 -12.84 -35.83
N ASP A 372 -7.02 -12.05 -35.20
CA ASP A 372 -6.98 -10.58 -35.29
C ASP A 372 -5.60 -10.01 -34.86
N ILE A 373 -4.99 -10.55 -33.80
CA ILE A 373 -3.66 -10.13 -33.35
C ILE A 373 -2.59 -10.51 -34.38
N ILE A 374 -2.64 -11.74 -34.91
CA ILE A 374 -1.70 -12.20 -35.93
C ILE A 374 -1.81 -11.33 -37.19
N GLU A 375 -3.02 -11.08 -37.68
CA GLU A 375 -3.23 -10.24 -38.86
C GLU A 375 -2.73 -8.80 -38.63
N ASN A 376 -3.04 -8.19 -37.48
CA ASN A 376 -2.69 -6.79 -37.24
C ASN A 376 -1.19 -6.54 -36.99
N TYR A 377 -0.45 -7.54 -36.51
CA TYR A 377 0.97 -7.38 -36.12
C TYR A 377 1.95 -8.24 -36.92
N PHE A 378 1.46 -9.23 -37.67
CA PHE A 378 2.30 -10.22 -38.37
C PHE A 378 1.87 -10.48 -39.83
N ALA A 379 0.72 -9.95 -40.32
CA ALA A 379 0.33 -10.10 -41.74
C ALA A 379 0.94 -9.04 -42.68
N GLY A 380 1.88 -8.23 -42.18
CA GLY A 380 2.66 -7.28 -42.96
C GLY A 380 4.15 -7.50 -42.73
N ASP A 381 4.70 -8.42 -43.52
CA ASP A 381 6.09 -8.53 -43.99
C ASP A 381 6.24 -9.97 -44.48
N GLU A 382 5.81 -10.25 -45.72
CA GLU A 382 6.51 -11.29 -46.46
C GLU A 382 7.99 -10.88 -46.42
N PRO A 383 8.92 -11.73 -45.96
CA PRO A 383 10.32 -11.41 -46.16
C PRO A 383 10.49 -11.23 -47.66
N GLU A 384 10.89 -10.01 -48.10
CA GLU A 384 11.35 -9.81 -49.47
C GLU A 384 12.43 -10.88 -49.71
N GLU A 385 12.11 -11.90 -50.49
CA GLU A 385 13.05 -12.95 -50.92
C GLU A 385 14.21 -12.38 -51.74
N ASP A 386 14.23 -11.07 -52.02
CA ASP A 386 15.21 -10.39 -52.86
C ASP A 386 16.38 -9.74 -52.11
N ALA A 387 16.48 -9.85 -50.77
CA ALA A 387 17.64 -9.30 -50.05
C ALA A 387 18.79 -10.31 -49.80
N LEU A 388 18.63 -11.59 -50.15
CA LEU A 388 19.64 -12.64 -49.88
C LEU A 388 20.52 -13.01 -51.09
N ALA A 389 20.38 -12.34 -52.23
CA ALA A 389 21.19 -12.62 -53.43
C ALA A 389 22.37 -11.64 -53.65
N ALA A 390 22.66 -10.74 -52.72
CA ALA A 390 23.67 -9.68 -52.93
C ALA A 390 24.77 -9.57 -51.86
N ASP A 391 24.95 -10.56 -50.96
CA ASP A 391 26.02 -10.48 -49.95
C ASP A 391 26.78 -11.80 -49.69
N GLU A 392 26.84 -12.70 -50.69
CA GLU A 392 27.77 -13.86 -50.70
C GLU A 392 29.17 -13.51 -51.25
N ALA A 393 29.51 -12.23 -51.36
CA ALA A 393 30.83 -11.80 -51.83
C ALA A 393 31.42 -10.68 -50.96
N ASN A 394 31.60 -10.93 -49.66
CA ASN A 394 32.77 -10.46 -48.91
C ASN A 394 32.79 -11.10 -47.51
N GLY A 395 33.52 -12.19 -47.40
CA GLY A 395 33.88 -12.73 -46.10
C GLY A 395 34.88 -11.81 -45.39
N GLU A 396 34.63 -11.48 -44.13
CA GLU A 396 35.67 -11.49 -43.11
C GLU A 396 35.09 -11.52 -41.69
N ALA A 397 35.80 -12.24 -40.83
CA ALA A 397 35.39 -12.67 -39.51
C ALA A 397 35.46 -11.55 -38.46
N ALA A 398 34.50 -11.53 -37.52
CA ALA A 398 34.73 -10.99 -36.18
C ALA A 398 33.94 -11.76 -35.12
N LYS A 399 34.69 -12.26 -34.13
CA LYS A 399 34.24 -13.02 -32.96
C LYS A 399 33.68 -12.09 -31.86
N SER A 400 32.66 -12.61 -31.19
CA SER A 400 32.43 -12.61 -29.72
C SER A 400 31.86 -11.37 -29.01
N VAL A 401 31.02 -11.67 -28.00
CA VAL A 401 30.96 -11.09 -26.62
C VAL A 401 29.56 -10.60 -26.15
N THR A 402 28.97 -11.46 -25.28
CA THR A 402 28.18 -11.22 -24.04
C THR A 402 26.79 -10.57 -23.98
N THR A 403 25.92 -11.30 -23.25
CA THR A 403 24.89 -10.94 -22.24
C THR A 403 23.94 -9.77 -22.48
N PHE A 404 22.64 -10.01 -22.25
CA PHE A 404 21.87 -9.20 -21.30
C PHE A 404 20.79 -10.04 -20.58
N SER A 405 20.87 -10.01 -19.25
CA SER A 405 19.82 -10.30 -18.29
C SER A 405 18.86 -9.12 -18.19
N PHE A 406 17.55 -9.38 -18.10
CA PHE A 406 16.61 -8.67 -17.23
C PHE A 406 15.44 -9.57 -16.86
#